data_AF-A0A9X2ELV6-F1
#
_entry.id   AF-A0A9X2ELV6-F1
#
_cell.length_a   1.000
_cell.length_b   1.000
_cell.length_c   1.000
_cell.angle_alpha   90.00
_cell.angle_beta   90.00
_cell.angle_gamma   90.00
#
_symmetry.space_group_name_H-M   'P 1'
#
loop_
_entity.id
_entity.type
_entity.pdbx_description
1 polymer ?
#
loop_
_entity_poly.entity_id
_entity_poly.type
_entity_poly.pdbx_seq_one_letter_code
_entity_poly.pdbx_strand_id
1 'polypeptide(L)'
;MKNWKMVVGSFALAGVMVVPAVSMACDNARAHGRAQGPEKIAKELQLTEAQRAELKEYRGARRESKLAQREQMHKLRGEIREAIQSGADQATLANLGAELGKLEVAKMQRRNQMLERFESVLTEEQLAKLESLKAEKKKRHMKKGKAFHDHG
;
A
#
# COMPACT_ATOMS: atom_id res chain seq x y z
N MET A 1 40.95 -23.41 -35.65
CA MET A 1 41.98 -23.23 -34.61
C MET A 1 42.94 -22.12 -35.03
N LYS A 2 43.30 -21.26 -34.05
CA LYS A 2 44.55 -20.47 -33.94
C LYS A 2 44.58 -19.03 -34.49
N ASN A 3 44.44 -18.05 -33.58
CA ASN A 3 44.94 -16.67 -33.65
C ASN A 3 44.47 -15.89 -32.40
N TRP A 4 45.25 -15.77 -31.31
CA TRP A 4 46.34 -14.80 -31.05
C TRP A 4 46.02 -13.39 -31.59
N LYS A 5 45.73 -12.42 -30.70
CA LYS A 5 46.32 -11.05 -30.64
C LYS A 5 45.69 -10.21 -29.51
N MET A 6 46.59 -9.63 -28.71
CA MET A 6 46.43 -8.59 -27.69
C MET A 6 45.70 -7.34 -28.19
N VAL A 7 45.21 -6.52 -27.25
CA VAL A 7 45.37 -5.03 -27.10
C VAL A 7 44.51 -4.63 -25.88
N VAL A 8 45.05 -4.46 -24.66
CA VAL A 8 45.70 -3.26 -24.08
C VAL A 8 44.96 -1.95 -24.38
N GLY A 9 44.44 -1.28 -23.35
CA GLY A 9 44.10 0.14 -23.49
C GLY A 9 43.08 0.63 -22.48
N SER A 10 43.52 0.89 -21.26
CA SER A 10 42.81 1.75 -20.33
C SER A 10 42.91 3.19 -20.82
N PHE A 11 41.78 3.86 -21.03
CA PHE A 11 41.69 5.32 -21.06
C PHE A 11 40.40 5.74 -20.37
N ALA A 12 40.55 6.25 -19.15
CA ALA A 12 39.53 6.96 -18.42
C ALA A 12 39.23 8.30 -19.11
N LEU A 13 37.95 8.68 -19.19
CA LEU A 13 37.56 10.09 -19.27
C LEU A 13 36.09 10.27 -18.87
N ALA A 14 35.94 10.69 -17.62
CA ALA A 14 34.92 11.57 -17.06
C ALA A 14 33.67 11.83 -17.92
N GLY A 15 32.63 11.00 -17.73
CA GLY A 15 31.26 11.38 -18.06
C GLY A 15 30.72 12.30 -16.97
N VAL A 16 30.57 13.59 -17.27
CA VAL A 16 29.85 14.55 -16.44
C VAL A 16 28.42 14.06 -16.25
N MET A 17 28.09 13.58 -15.05
CA MET A 17 26.70 13.35 -14.64
C MET A 17 26.02 14.71 -14.50
N VAL A 18 25.27 15.09 -15.53
CA VAL A 18 24.24 16.13 -15.39
C VAL A 18 23.18 15.56 -14.46
N VAL A 19 23.16 16.01 -13.21
CA VAL A 19 22.04 15.79 -12.29
C VAL A 19 21.04 16.91 -12.55
N PRO A 20 19.93 16.71 -13.29
CA PRO A 20 18.83 17.65 -13.19
C PRO A 20 18.26 17.53 -11.77
N ALA A 21 18.63 18.50 -10.92
CA ALA A 21 17.92 18.76 -9.68
C ALA A 21 16.53 19.31 -10.01
N VAL A 22 15.63 18.42 -10.43
CA VAL A 22 14.20 18.69 -10.33
C VAL A 22 13.85 18.45 -8.87
N SER A 23 14.00 19.51 -8.07
CA SER A 23 13.31 19.61 -6.79
C SER A 23 11.81 19.56 -7.07
N MET A 24 11.23 18.35 -7.09
CA MET A 24 9.79 18.19 -6.95
C MET A 24 9.43 18.61 -5.52
N ALA A 25 9.28 19.91 -5.33
CA ALA A 25 8.36 20.44 -4.34
C ALA A 25 6.96 20.05 -4.83
N CYS A 26 6.55 18.81 -4.56
CA CYS A 26 5.15 18.46 -4.66
C CYS A 26 4.43 19.18 -3.51
N ASP A 27 3.81 20.28 -3.90
CA ASP A 27 2.87 21.07 -3.14
C ASP A 27 1.94 20.20 -2.28
N ASN A 28 1.92 20.53 -0.99
CA ASN A 28 0.96 20.07 0.01
C ASN A 28 -0.45 20.64 -0.24
N ALA A 29 -0.95 20.60 -1.48
CA ALA A 29 -2.25 21.15 -1.86
C ALA A 29 -3.20 20.04 -2.32
N ARG A 30 -3.55 19.13 -1.40
CA ARG A 30 -4.72 18.23 -1.44
C ARG A 30 -4.87 17.46 -0.12
N ALA A 31 -4.85 18.17 1.00
CA ALA A 31 -5.11 17.61 2.33
C ALA A 31 -6.58 17.76 2.76
N HIS A 32 -7.55 17.56 1.85
CA HIS A 32 -8.96 17.46 2.21
C HIS A 32 -9.42 16.00 2.17
N GLY A 33 -9.20 15.30 3.29
CA GLY A 33 -9.62 13.91 3.47
C GLY A 33 -9.00 13.26 4.70
N ARG A 34 -9.47 13.66 5.90
CA ARG A 34 -9.26 13.01 7.21
C ARG A 34 -8.11 11.98 7.24
N ALA A 35 -6.89 12.44 7.52
CA ALA A 35 -5.76 11.61 7.97
C ALA A 35 -5.99 10.98 9.37
N GLN A 36 -7.24 10.72 9.73
CA GLN A 36 -7.67 10.39 11.09
C GLN A 36 -7.70 8.89 11.37
N GLY A 37 -7.22 8.03 10.45
CA GLY A 37 -7.23 6.58 10.69
C GLY A 37 -6.11 6.17 11.66
N PRO A 38 -4.86 6.07 11.19
CA PRO A 38 -3.75 5.57 11.99
C PRO A 38 -3.31 6.54 13.09
N GLU A 39 -3.43 7.86 12.88
CA GLU A 39 -3.03 8.85 13.90
C GLU A 39 -3.99 8.90 15.08
N LYS A 40 -5.30 8.63 14.86
CA LYS A 40 -6.24 8.54 15.99
C LYS A 40 -5.95 7.35 16.86
N ILE A 41 -5.75 6.17 16.25
CA ILE A 41 -5.40 4.96 17.00
C ILE A 41 -4.08 5.17 17.74
N ALA A 42 -3.08 5.80 17.12
CA ALA A 42 -1.82 6.10 17.77
C ALA A 42 -1.98 7.02 19.01
N LYS A 43 -2.90 8.00 18.94
CA LYS A 43 -3.24 8.86 20.09
C LYS A 43 -4.02 8.12 21.16
N GLU A 44 -5.01 7.31 20.77
CA GLU A 44 -5.82 6.52 21.69
C GLU A 44 -4.97 5.49 22.46
N LEU A 45 -4.00 4.86 21.80
CA LEU A 45 -3.06 3.93 22.43
C LEU A 45 -1.89 4.62 23.14
N GLN A 46 -1.82 5.95 23.08
CA GLN A 46 -0.71 6.74 23.65
C GLN A 46 0.66 6.22 23.19
N LEU A 47 0.80 5.94 21.89
CA LEU A 47 2.07 5.41 21.36
C LEU A 47 3.19 6.40 21.63
N THR A 48 4.35 5.88 22.07
CA THR A 48 5.56 6.66 22.27
C THR A 48 6.07 7.21 20.94
N GLU A 49 6.95 8.22 20.99
CA GLU A 49 7.56 8.78 19.79
C GLU A 49 8.38 7.72 19.04
N ALA A 50 9.09 6.85 19.75
CA ALA A 50 9.84 5.74 19.17
C ALA A 50 8.92 4.77 18.43
N GLN A 51 7.83 4.31 19.06
CA GLN A 51 6.84 3.42 18.43
C GLN A 51 6.22 4.07 17.17
N ARG A 52 5.94 5.38 17.21
CA ARG A 52 5.39 6.12 16.06
C ARG A 52 6.39 6.25 14.92
N ALA A 53 7.65 6.52 15.24
CA ALA A 53 8.72 6.65 14.25
C ALA A 53 8.93 5.32 13.51
N GLU A 54 9.02 4.21 14.24
CA GLU A 54 9.18 2.87 13.68
C GLU A 54 8.02 2.50 12.72
N LEU A 55 6.77 2.78 13.11
CA LEU A 55 5.61 2.54 12.27
C LEU A 55 5.57 3.46 11.04
N LYS A 56 6.05 4.70 11.17
CA LYS A 56 6.11 5.66 10.06
C LYS A 56 7.16 5.23 9.03
N GLU A 57 8.33 4.82 9.49
CA GLU A 57 9.40 4.30 8.64
C GLU A 57 8.94 3.06 7.89
N TYR A 58 8.35 2.09 8.61
CA TYR A 58 7.83 0.86 8.00
C TYR A 58 6.76 1.13 6.93
N ARG A 59 5.87 2.13 7.16
CA ARG A 59 4.90 2.58 6.15
C ARG A 59 5.57 3.29 4.98
N GLY A 60 6.60 4.09 5.24
CA GLY A 60 7.38 4.83 4.25
C GLY A 60 8.08 3.89 3.28
N ALA A 61 8.79 2.89 3.79
CA ALA A 61 9.52 1.88 3.02
C ALA A 61 8.62 1.07 2.06
N ARG A 62 7.31 1.02 2.32
CA ARG A 62 6.32 0.27 1.52
C ARG A 62 5.38 1.15 0.71
N ARG A 63 5.63 2.47 0.67
CA ARG A 63 4.72 3.43 0.03
C ARG A 63 4.65 3.20 -1.48
N GLU A 64 5.80 3.11 -2.14
CA GLU A 64 5.88 2.94 -3.59
C GLU A 64 5.26 1.62 -4.05
N SER A 65 5.61 0.51 -3.41
CA SER A 65 5.04 -0.80 -3.72
C SER A 65 3.52 -0.86 -3.48
N LYS A 66 2.98 -0.04 -2.56
CA LYS A 66 1.53 0.11 -2.35
C LYS A 66 0.88 0.94 -3.45
N LEU A 67 1.51 2.01 -3.91
CA LEU A 67 1.00 2.82 -5.00
C LEU A 67 0.98 2.01 -6.30
N ALA A 68 2.08 1.32 -6.64
CA ALA A 68 2.17 0.45 -7.80
C ALA A 68 1.09 -0.63 -7.81
N GLN A 69 0.88 -1.34 -6.68
CA GLN A 69 -0.18 -2.35 -6.59
C GLN A 69 -1.58 -1.73 -6.78
N ARG A 70 -1.81 -0.54 -6.22
CA ARG A 70 -3.11 0.15 -6.36
C ARG A 70 -3.36 0.53 -7.81
N GLU A 71 -2.36 1.03 -8.51
CA GLU A 71 -2.45 1.37 -9.93
C GLU A 71 -2.72 0.14 -10.78
N GLN A 72 -2.00 -0.97 -10.55
CA GLN A 72 -2.23 -2.24 -11.23
C GLN A 72 -3.68 -2.72 -11.03
N MET A 73 -4.18 -2.73 -9.79
CA MET A 73 -5.57 -3.09 -9.52
C MET A 73 -6.57 -2.16 -10.22
N HIS A 74 -6.27 -0.86 -10.31
CA HIS A 74 -7.15 0.10 -10.98
C HIS A 74 -7.20 -0.15 -12.49
N LYS A 75 -6.04 -0.34 -13.12
CA LYS A 75 -5.92 -0.68 -14.55
C LYS A 75 -6.69 -1.95 -14.86
N LEU A 76 -6.45 -3.02 -14.12
CA LEU A 76 -7.08 -4.31 -14.34
C LEU A 76 -8.61 -4.28 -14.17
N ARG A 77 -9.12 -3.48 -13.22
CA ARG A 77 -10.58 -3.24 -13.10
C ARG A 77 -11.15 -2.46 -14.29
N GLY A 78 -10.35 -1.59 -14.90
CA GLY A 78 -10.69 -0.92 -16.16
C GLY A 78 -10.76 -1.92 -17.30
N GLU A 79 -9.74 -2.74 -17.47
CA GLU A 79 -9.66 -3.79 -18.50
C GLU A 79 -10.82 -4.79 -18.38
N ILE A 80 -11.16 -5.24 -17.16
CA ILE A 80 -12.34 -6.09 -16.92
C ILE A 80 -13.62 -5.39 -17.37
N ARG A 81 -13.78 -4.10 -17.04
CA ARG A 81 -14.98 -3.34 -17.44
C ARG A 81 -15.07 -3.21 -18.96
N GLU A 82 -13.96 -2.90 -19.62
CA GLU A 82 -13.88 -2.78 -21.08
C GLU A 82 -14.15 -4.12 -21.75
N ALA A 83 -13.58 -5.22 -21.25
CA ALA A 83 -13.82 -6.58 -21.74
C ALA A 83 -15.30 -6.98 -21.62
N ILE A 84 -15.96 -6.62 -20.52
CA ILE A 84 -17.40 -6.85 -20.37
C ILE A 84 -18.18 -6.02 -21.39
N GLN A 85 -17.83 -4.75 -21.59
CA GLN A 85 -18.51 -3.86 -22.53
C GLN A 85 -18.33 -4.28 -23.99
N SER A 86 -17.18 -4.86 -24.35
CA SER A 86 -16.90 -5.36 -25.68
C SER A 86 -17.44 -6.77 -25.95
N GLY A 87 -18.05 -7.41 -24.94
CA GLY A 87 -18.57 -8.78 -25.06
C GLY A 87 -17.49 -9.85 -25.15
N ALA A 88 -16.35 -9.64 -24.45
CA ALA A 88 -15.28 -10.62 -24.37
C ALA A 88 -15.77 -11.99 -23.87
N ASP A 89 -15.08 -13.04 -24.31
CA ASP A 89 -15.43 -14.40 -23.96
C ASP A 89 -15.12 -14.74 -22.50
N GLN A 90 -15.73 -15.84 -22.03
CA GLN A 90 -15.60 -16.28 -20.64
C GLN A 90 -14.14 -16.57 -20.25
N ALA A 91 -13.31 -17.05 -21.20
CA ALA A 91 -11.90 -17.34 -20.93
C ALA A 91 -11.11 -16.06 -20.65
N THR A 92 -11.33 -14.99 -21.44
CA THR A 92 -10.70 -13.68 -21.21
C THR A 92 -11.11 -13.11 -19.86
N LEU A 93 -12.40 -13.14 -19.53
CA LEU A 93 -12.89 -12.65 -18.24
C LEU A 93 -12.36 -13.46 -17.06
N ALA A 94 -12.25 -14.78 -17.21
CA ALA A 94 -11.68 -15.66 -16.18
C ALA A 94 -10.20 -15.35 -15.92
N ASN A 95 -9.41 -15.10 -16.97
CA ASN A 95 -8.00 -14.74 -16.84
C ASN A 95 -7.82 -13.40 -16.11
N LEU A 96 -8.54 -12.35 -16.54
CA LEU A 96 -8.49 -11.05 -15.88
C LEU A 96 -8.97 -11.13 -14.42
N GLY A 97 -10.02 -11.92 -14.16
CA GLY A 97 -10.52 -12.19 -12.82
C GLY A 97 -9.49 -12.88 -11.93
N ALA A 98 -8.76 -13.87 -12.46
CA ALA A 98 -7.71 -14.57 -11.74
C ALA A 98 -6.54 -13.64 -11.38
N GLU A 99 -6.15 -12.75 -12.29
CA GLU A 99 -5.13 -11.73 -12.02
C GLU A 99 -5.57 -10.75 -10.93
N LEU A 100 -6.84 -10.31 -10.96
CA LEU A 100 -7.38 -9.42 -9.94
C LEU A 100 -7.42 -10.12 -8.58
N GLY A 101 -7.78 -11.41 -8.55
CA GLY A 101 -7.75 -12.25 -7.37
C GLY A 101 -6.36 -12.31 -6.74
N LYS A 102 -5.31 -12.53 -7.55
CA LYS A 102 -3.91 -12.52 -7.06
C LYS A 102 -3.54 -11.18 -6.41
N LEU A 103 -3.92 -10.07 -7.02
CA LEU A 103 -3.66 -8.73 -6.46
C LEU A 103 -4.42 -8.49 -5.15
N GLU A 104 -5.67 -8.94 -5.04
CA GLU A 104 -6.44 -8.81 -3.79
C GLU A 104 -5.86 -9.67 -2.66
N VAL A 105 -5.41 -10.90 -2.94
CA VAL A 105 -4.71 -11.74 -1.96
C VAL A 105 -3.42 -11.06 -1.48
N ALA A 106 -2.59 -10.55 -2.40
CA ALA A 106 -1.37 -9.84 -2.04
C ALA A 106 -1.65 -8.57 -1.20
N LYS A 107 -2.78 -7.89 -1.46
CA LYS A 107 -3.23 -6.74 -0.67
C LYS A 107 -3.68 -7.17 0.73
N MET A 108 -4.37 -8.29 0.87
CA MET A 108 -4.76 -8.85 2.17
C MET A 108 -3.55 -9.24 3.00
N GLN A 109 -2.59 -9.97 2.42
CA GLN A 109 -1.34 -10.35 3.08
C GLN A 109 -0.57 -9.13 3.59
N ARG A 110 -0.45 -8.08 2.76
CA ARG A 110 0.20 -6.82 3.16
C ARG A 110 -0.51 -6.12 4.30
N ARG A 111 -1.84 -6.14 4.32
CA ARG A 111 -2.63 -5.60 5.45
C ARG A 111 -2.36 -6.38 6.72
N ASN A 112 -2.31 -7.71 6.63
CA ASN A 112 -2.00 -8.57 7.77
C ASN A 112 -0.60 -8.28 8.32
N GLN A 113 0.43 -8.23 7.46
CA GLN A 113 1.79 -7.87 7.88
C GLN A 113 1.88 -6.51 8.56
N MET A 114 1.09 -5.53 8.09
CA MET A 114 1.02 -4.22 8.73
C MET A 114 0.37 -4.27 10.11
N LEU A 115 -0.63 -5.14 10.31
CA LEU A 115 -1.26 -5.35 11.61
C LEU A 115 -0.32 -6.08 12.56
N GLU A 116 0.32 -7.15 12.12
CA GLU A 116 1.32 -7.88 12.90
C GLU A 116 2.46 -6.96 13.35
N ARG A 117 3.00 -6.14 12.43
CA ARG A 117 4.03 -5.16 12.75
C ARG A 117 3.53 -4.06 13.68
N PHE A 118 2.26 -3.69 13.57
CA PHE A 118 1.67 -2.71 14.48
C PHE A 118 1.57 -3.28 15.89
N GLU A 119 1.04 -4.50 16.02
CA GLU A 119 0.83 -5.18 17.29
C GLU A 119 2.16 -5.55 17.96
N SER A 120 3.20 -5.93 17.19
CA SER A 120 4.53 -6.25 17.74
C SER A 120 5.24 -5.09 18.42
N VAL A 121 4.82 -3.86 18.15
CA VAL A 121 5.43 -2.63 18.69
C VAL A 121 4.68 -2.16 19.95
N LEU A 122 3.51 -2.74 20.26
CA LEU A 122 2.68 -2.38 21.41
C LEU A 122 3.12 -3.11 22.68
N THR A 123 2.88 -2.48 23.83
CA THR A 123 2.89 -3.17 25.13
C THR A 123 1.63 -4.03 25.29
N GLU A 124 1.63 -4.96 26.24
CA GLU A 124 0.45 -5.79 26.56
C GLU A 124 -0.78 -4.93 26.92
N GLU A 125 -0.59 -3.87 27.70
CA GLU A 125 -1.67 -2.94 28.06
C GLU A 125 -2.22 -2.19 26.83
N GLN A 126 -1.34 -1.76 25.93
CA GLN A 126 -1.73 -1.12 24.67
C GLN A 126 -2.45 -2.09 23.74
N LEU A 127 -2.06 -3.37 23.73
CA LEU A 127 -2.73 -4.41 22.95
C LEU A 127 -4.15 -4.67 23.48
N ALA A 128 -4.32 -4.81 24.80
CA ALA A 128 -5.63 -4.96 25.43
C ALA A 128 -6.55 -3.75 25.13
N LYS A 129 -5.98 -2.53 25.16
CA LYS A 129 -6.71 -1.32 24.75
C LYS A 129 -7.07 -1.33 23.26
N LEU A 130 -6.20 -1.82 22.39
CA LEU A 130 -6.49 -1.94 20.96
C LEU A 130 -7.67 -2.90 20.72
N GLU A 131 -7.74 -4.02 21.45
CA GLU A 131 -8.86 -4.97 21.33
C GLU A 131 -10.20 -4.37 21.77
N SER A 132 -10.21 -3.61 22.86
CA SER A 132 -11.43 -2.93 23.32
C SER A 132 -11.92 -1.90 22.29
N LEU A 133 -11.01 -1.12 21.72
CA LEU A 133 -11.31 -0.16 20.63
C LEU A 133 -11.83 -0.88 19.38
N LYS A 134 -11.26 -2.03 19.00
CA LYS A 134 -11.74 -2.88 17.91
C LYS A 134 -13.18 -3.36 18.17
N ALA A 135 -13.48 -3.82 19.38
CA ALA A 135 -14.80 -4.29 19.78
C ALA A 135 -15.85 -3.17 19.75
N GLU A 136 -15.53 -1.99 20.29
CA GLU A 136 -16.41 -0.82 20.23
C GLU A 136 -16.71 -0.41 18.79
N LYS A 137 -15.68 -0.37 17.95
CA LYS A 137 -15.82 -0.02 16.54
C LYS A 137 -16.75 -1.01 15.83
N LYS A 138 -16.59 -2.33 16.08
CA LYS A 138 -17.49 -3.36 15.55
C LYS A 138 -18.95 -3.12 15.98
N LYS A 139 -19.19 -2.87 17.28
CA LYS A 139 -20.54 -2.55 17.79
C LYS A 139 -21.15 -1.33 17.09
N ARG A 140 -20.37 -0.26 16.91
CA ARG A 140 -20.83 0.96 16.19
C ARG A 140 -21.17 0.67 14.74
N HIS A 141 -20.37 -0.13 14.04
CA HIS A 141 -20.66 -0.53 12.66
C HIS A 141 -21.93 -1.38 12.56
N MET A 142 -22.14 -2.33 13.48
CA MET A 142 -23.36 -3.14 13.52
C MET A 142 -24.61 -2.28 13.75
N LYS A 143 -24.56 -1.32 14.68
CA LYS A 143 -25.68 -0.39 14.93
C LYS A 143 -26.02 0.44 13.70
N LYS A 144 -25.00 0.95 12.98
CA LYS A 144 -25.21 1.71 11.74
C LYS A 144 -25.76 0.85 10.60
N GLY A 145 -25.27 -0.39 10.46
CA GLY A 145 -25.78 -1.33 9.47
C GLY A 145 -27.25 -1.67 9.72
N LYS A 146 -27.62 -1.90 10.98
CA LYS A 146 -29.02 -2.13 11.37
C LYS A 146 -29.90 -0.90 11.06
N ALA A 147 -29.46 0.30 11.43
CA ALA A 147 -30.21 1.52 11.14
C ALA A 147 -30.41 1.79 9.63
N PHE A 148 -29.44 1.40 8.78
CA PHE A 148 -29.59 1.50 7.33
C PHE A 148 -30.59 0.47 6.77
N HIS A 149 -30.64 -0.73 7.36
CA HIS A 149 -31.59 -1.76 6.97
C HIS A 149 -33.03 -1.46 7.44
N ASP A 150 -33.20 -0.83 8.60
CA ASP A 150 -34.51 -0.51 9.17
C ASP A 150 -35.16 0.75 8.54
N HIS A 151 -34.40 1.55 7.77
CA HIS A 151 -34.84 2.84 7.20
C HIS A 151 -34.64 2.98 5.68
N GLY A 152 -34.23 1.92 4.97
CA GLY A 152 -34.03 1.91 3.52
C GLY A 152 -34.93 0.91 2.83
#